data_AF-C5T9K5-F1
#
_entry.id   AF-C5T9K5-F1
#
_cell.length_a   1.000
_cell.length_b   1.000
_cell.length_c   1.000
_cell.angle_alpha   90.00
_cell.angle_beta   90.00
_cell.angle_gamma   90.00
#
_symmetry.space_group_name_H-M   'P 1'
#
loop_
_entity.id
_entity.type
_entity.pdbx_description
1 polymer ?
#
loop_
_entity_poly.entity_id
_entity_poly.type
_entity_poly.pdbx_seq_one_letter_code
_entity_poly.pdbx_strand_id
1 'polypeptide(L)'
;MLAKLMSVFLLGLVRFLTGSQARWYGCPPKAEQRIYFANHQSHADMVMIWAALPEELRSITRPIAARDYWTKTPLREWITTAVFNAVYVDRQASVARPAPQAAAGDPAAARGSAVPEEPSTFSPPATFSPP
;
A
#
# COMPACT_ATOMS: atom_id res chain seq x y z
N MET A 1 -23.31 6.28 11.56
CA MET A 1 -23.92 6.75 10.29
C MET A 1 -23.03 7.73 9.54
N LEU A 2 -22.56 8.82 10.18
CA LEU A 2 -21.73 9.85 9.52
C LEU A 2 -20.46 9.30 8.85
N ALA A 3 -19.71 8.42 9.52
CA ALA A 3 -18.49 7.83 8.95
C ALA A 3 -18.76 6.99 7.69
N LYS A 4 -19.89 6.26 7.65
CA LYS A 4 -20.30 5.48 6.47
C LYS A 4 -20.66 6.38 5.30
N LEU A 5 -21.37 7.48 5.57
CA LEU A 5 -21.68 8.50 4.55
C LEU A 5 -20.39 9.16 4.03
N MET A 6 -19.46 9.51 4.91
CA MET A 6 -18.16 10.06 4.53
C MET A 6 -17.34 9.07 3.70
N SER A 7 -17.34 7.79 4.06
CA SER A 7 -16.70 6.73 3.28
C SER A 7 -17.25 6.65 1.86
N VAL A 8 -18.58 6.64 1.71
CA VAL A 8 -19.24 6.63 0.39
C VAL A 8 -18.96 7.92 -0.39
N PHE A 9 -18.96 9.07 0.29
CA PHE A 9 -18.61 10.36 -0.32
C PHE A 9 -17.16 10.36 -0.83
N LEU A 10 -16.18 9.96 -0.02
CA LEU A 10 -14.78 9.89 -0.42
C LEU A 10 -14.55 8.90 -1.56
N LEU A 11 -15.25 7.77 -1.53
CA LEU A 11 -15.22 6.79 -2.62
C LEU A 11 -15.70 7.40 -3.93
N GLY A 12 -16.86 8.06 -3.89
CA GLY A 12 -17.46 8.72 -5.05
C GLY A 12 -16.57 9.86 -5.56
N LEU A 13 -16.08 10.70 -4.66
CA LEU A 13 -15.21 11.83 -4.97
C LEU A 13 -13.92 11.36 -5.66
N VAL A 14 -13.22 10.37 -5.09
CA VAL A 14 -11.98 9.86 -5.68
C VAL A 14 -12.24 9.23 -7.04
N ARG A 15 -13.27 8.38 -7.18
CA ARG A 15 -13.59 7.76 -8.46
C ARG A 15 -14.00 8.76 -9.52
N PHE A 16 -14.76 9.80 -9.14
CA PHE A 16 -15.18 10.85 -10.04
C PHE A 16 -14.00 11.70 -10.52
N LEU A 17 -13.12 12.13 -9.62
CA LEU A 17 -12.01 13.01 -9.95
C LEU A 17 -10.86 12.29 -10.68
N THR A 18 -10.63 11.02 -10.37
CA THR A 18 -9.41 10.31 -10.81
C THR A 18 -9.69 9.17 -11.77
N GLY A 19 -10.93 8.74 -11.91
CA GLY A 19 -11.27 7.55 -12.67
C GLY A 19 -10.66 6.26 -12.11
N SER A 20 -10.30 6.22 -10.82
CA SER A 20 -9.53 5.12 -10.22
C SER A 20 -10.13 3.74 -10.52
N GLN A 21 -9.38 2.91 -11.26
CA GLN A 21 -9.68 1.50 -11.53
C GLN A 21 -8.47 0.65 -11.14
N ALA A 22 -8.71 -0.46 -10.43
CA ALA A 22 -7.66 -1.42 -10.11
C ALA A 22 -7.53 -2.45 -11.23
N ARG A 23 -6.30 -2.67 -11.72
CA ARG A 23 -5.99 -3.80 -12.59
C ARG A 23 -5.05 -4.75 -11.86
N TRP A 24 -5.56 -5.94 -11.57
CA TRP A 24 -4.87 -6.95 -10.78
C TRP A 24 -4.08 -7.89 -11.68
N TYR A 25 -2.75 -7.79 -11.63
CA TYR A 25 -1.85 -8.66 -12.39
C TYR A 25 -1.17 -9.65 -11.46
N GLY A 26 -1.24 -10.95 -11.78
CA GLY A 26 -0.57 -12.03 -11.03
C GLY A 26 -1.15 -12.33 -9.64
N CYS A 27 -1.77 -11.36 -8.98
CA CYS A 27 -2.35 -11.51 -7.65
C CYS A 27 -3.71 -10.80 -7.55
N PRO A 28 -4.84 -11.53 -7.65
CA PRO A 28 -6.14 -10.96 -7.41
C PRO A 28 -6.30 -10.53 -5.94
N PRO A 29 -7.23 -9.61 -5.65
CA PRO A 29 -7.53 -9.20 -4.28
C PRO A 29 -8.19 -10.36 -3.54
N LYS A 30 -7.67 -10.71 -2.36
CA LYS A 30 -8.18 -11.78 -1.51
C LYS A 30 -8.30 -11.29 -0.06
N ALA A 31 -9.30 -11.78 0.66
CA ALA A 31 -9.57 -11.46 2.06
C ALA A 31 -8.65 -12.26 3.00
N GLU A 32 -7.35 -12.11 2.81
CA GLU A 32 -6.28 -12.72 3.61
C GLU A 32 -5.32 -11.64 4.09
N GLN A 33 -4.40 -11.97 5.00
CA GLN A 33 -3.42 -11.01 5.48
C GLN A 33 -2.56 -10.49 4.33
N ARG A 34 -2.64 -9.18 4.08
CA ARG A 34 -2.01 -8.54 2.92
C ARG A 34 -1.57 -7.12 3.24
N ILE A 35 -0.38 -6.78 2.74
CA ILE A 35 0.17 -5.44 2.84
C ILE A 35 0.13 -4.81 1.45
N TYR A 36 -0.55 -3.68 1.33
CA TYR A 36 -0.56 -2.85 0.14
C TYR A 36 0.41 -1.69 0.36
N PHE A 37 1.31 -1.46 -0.59
CA PHE A 37 2.25 -0.35 -0.56
C PHE A 37 2.28 0.33 -1.93
N ALA A 38 2.60 1.62 -1.94
CA ALA A 38 2.81 2.40 -3.14
C ALA A 38 3.93 3.42 -2.87
N ASN A 39 4.48 3.99 -3.94
CA ASN A 39 5.33 5.17 -3.82
C ASN A 39 4.51 6.29 -3.16
N HIS A 40 5.05 6.88 -2.10
CA HIS A 40 4.34 7.93 -1.37
C HIS A 40 4.66 9.29 -1.96
N GLN A 41 3.67 9.90 -2.60
CA GLN A 41 3.76 11.24 -3.19
C GLN A 41 2.82 12.22 -2.49
N SER A 42 1.68 11.73 -1.98
CA SER A 42 0.69 12.58 -1.33
C SER A 42 -0.14 11.85 -0.27
N HIS A 43 -0.80 12.60 0.60
CA HIS A 43 -1.80 12.03 1.51
C HIS A 43 -3.03 11.46 0.79
N ALA A 44 -3.28 11.89 -0.47
CA ALA A 44 -4.37 11.36 -1.28
C ALA A 44 -4.13 9.91 -1.73
N ASP A 45 -2.86 9.47 -1.79
CA ASP A 45 -2.49 8.10 -2.18
C ASP A 45 -3.19 7.06 -1.30
N MET A 46 -3.31 7.35 0.00
CA MET A 46 -4.01 6.50 0.96
C MET A 46 -5.46 6.25 0.54
N VAL A 47 -6.20 7.33 0.24
CA VAL A 47 -7.62 7.24 -0.13
C VAL A 47 -7.76 6.66 -1.53
N MET A 48 -6.80 6.90 -2.43
CA MET A 48 -6.77 6.36 -3.78
C MET A 48 -6.61 4.83 -3.78
N ILE A 49 -5.65 4.30 -3.03
CA ILE A 49 -5.48 2.85 -2.85
C ILE A 49 -6.74 2.25 -2.24
N TRP A 50 -7.25 2.87 -1.18
CA TRP A 50 -8.48 2.41 -0.53
C TRP A 50 -9.66 2.38 -1.51
N ALA A 51 -9.85 3.40 -2.36
CA ALA A 51 -10.93 3.45 -3.35
C ALA A 51 -10.78 2.39 -4.46
N ALA A 52 -9.56 1.93 -4.73
CA ALA A 52 -9.27 0.90 -5.71
C ALA A 52 -9.63 -0.53 -5.20
N LEU A 53 -9.77 -0.72 -3.88
CA LEU A 53 -10.07 -2.00 -3.27
C LEU A 53 -11.55 -2.42 -3.45
N PRO A 54 -11.83 -3.74 -3.61
CA PRO A 54 -13.19 -4.28 -3.49
C PRO A 54 -13.83 -3.91 -2.16
N GLU A 55 -15.17 -3.90 -2.13
CA GLU A 55 -15.93 -3.50 -0.93
C GLU A 55 -15.56 -4.30 0.32
N GLU A 56 -15.40 -5.62 0.20
CA GLU A 56 -15.05 -6.46 1.35
C GLU A 56 -13.70 -6.04 1.94
N LEU A 57 -12.71 -5.80 1.08
CA LEU A 57 -11.36 -5.42 1.50
C LEU A 57 -11.29 -4.01 2.07
N ARG A 58 -12.12 -3.07 1.59
CA ARG A 58 -12.15 -1.69 2.10
C ARG A 58 -12.53 -1.61 3.57
N SER A 59 -13.34 -2.54 4.06
CA SER A 59 -13.79 -2.58 5.45
C SER A 59 -12.74 -3.10 6.44
N ILE A 60 -11.82 -3.94 5.95
CA ILE A 60 -10.80 -4.60 6.77
C ILE A 60 -9.39 -4.03 6.57
N THR A 61 -9.17 -3.26 5.50
CA THR A 61 -7.88 -2.62 5.24
C THR A 61 -7.70 -1.41 6.14
N ARG A 62 -6.67 -1.46 6.99
CA ARG A 62 -6.32 -0.37 7.91
C ARG A 62 -5.08 0.36 7.40
N PRO A 63 -5.18 1.64 7.02
CA PRO A 63 -4.01 2.40 6.60
C PRO A 63 -3.09 2.69 7.79
N ILE A 64 -1.79 2.75 7.52
CA ILE A 64 -0.80 3.19 8.50
C ILE A 64 -0.70 4.71 8.44
N ALA A 65 -0.97 5.37 9.56
CA ALA A 65 -1.03 6.83 9.66
C ALA A 65 0.01 7.35 10.64
N ALA A 66 0.79 8.34 10.24
CA ALA A 66 1.67 9.06 11.14
C ALA A 66 0.87 9.81 12.23
N ARG A 67 1.06 9.46 13.51
CA ARG A 67 0.34 10.08 14.64
C ARG A 67 0.53 11.60 14.63
N ASP A 68 1.78 12.04 14.56
CA ASP A 68 2.20 13.44 14.61
C ASP A 68 1.65 14.32 13.47
N TYR A 69 1.05 13.73 12.43
CA TYR A 69 0.37 14.45 11.35
C TYR A 69 -1.15 14.33 11.43
N TRP A 70 -1.66 13.11 11.59
CA TRP A 70 -3.09 12.82 11.45
C TRP A 70 -3.90 13.14 12.70
N THR A 71 -3.27 13.23 13.87
CA THR A 71 -3.96 13.63 15.12
C THR A 71 -3.81 15.12 15.42
N LYS A 72 -3.31 15.93 14.46
CA LYS A 72 -3.14 17.39 14.65
C LYS A 72 -4.45 18.17 14.66
N THR A 73 -5.50 17.65 14.02
CA THR A 73 -6.81 18.32 14.01
C THR A 73 -7.93 17.31 14.23
N PRO A 74 -9.04 17.71 14.90
CA PRO A 74 -10.15 16.80 15.17
C PRO A 74 -10.74 16.17 13.91
N LEU A 75 -10.77 16.91 12.80
CA LEU A 75 -11.27 16.40 11.52
C LEU A 75 -10.37 15.30 10.95
N ARG A 76 -9.05 15.50 10.94
CA ARG A 76 -8.09 14.51 10.40
C ARG A 76 -8.10 13.23 11.25
N GLU A 77 -8.15 13.40 12.57
CA GLU A 77 -8.22 12.31 13.53
C GLU A 77 -9.52 11.52 13.37
N TRP A 78 -10.66 12.23 13.28
CA TRP A 78 -11.96 11.61 13.08
C TRP A 78 -12.03 10.85 11.75
N ILE A 79 -11.53 11.42 10.65
CA ILE A 79 -11.48 10.72 9.35
C ILE A 79 -10.64 9.44 9.47
N THR A 80 -9.44 9.54 10.01
CA THR A 80 -8.53 8.38 10.06
C THR A 80 -8.99 7.31 11.06
N THR A 81 -9.62 7.69 12.17
CA THR A 81 -10.10 6.74 13.17
C THR A 81 -11.48 6.18 12.82
N ALA A 82 -12.47 7.02 12.53
CA ALA A 82 -13.86 6.60 12.38
C ALA A 82 -14.19 6.10 10.96
N VAL A 83 -13.53 6.62 9.91
CA VAL A 83 -13.79 6.23 8.52
C VAL A 83 -12.87 5.10 8.09
N PHE A 84 -11.58 5.20 8.40
CA PHE A 84 -10.57 4.26 7.90
C PHE A 84 -10.04 3.27 8.94
N ASN A 85 -10.34 3.47 10.23
CA ASN A 85 -9.79 2.65 11.32
C ASN A 85 -8.26 2.50 11.21
N ALA A 86 -7.57 3.64 11.01
CA ALA A 86 -6.15 3.70 10.75
C ALA A 86 -5.33 3.25 11.96
N VAL A 87 -4.20 2.60 11.69
CA VAL A 87 -3.21 2.27 12.71
C VAL A 87 -2.21 3.43 12.79
N TYR A 88 -2.18 4.12 13.93
CA TYR A 88 -1.23 5.20 14.14
C TYR A 88 0.17 4.68 14.47
N VAL A 89 1.18 5.27 13.84
CA VAL A 89 2.59 5.03 14.13
C VAL A 89 3.29 6.31 14.54
N ASP A 90 4.15 6.19 15.55
CA ASP A 90 5.03 7.26 15.98
C ASP A 90 6.30 7.22 15.12
N ARG A 91 6.53 8.27 14.33
CA ARG A 91 7.68 8.36 13.42
C ARG A 91 8.97 8.76 14.12
N GLN A 92 8.87 9.31 15.33
CA GLN A 92 10.03 9.59 16.16
C GLN A 92 10.44 8.28 16.84
N ALA A 93 11.51 7.66 16.33
CA ALA A 93 12.18 6.61 17.08
C ALA A 93 12.58 7.20 18.44
N SER A 94 12.04 6.69 19.53
CA SER A 94 12.75 6.80 20.78
C SER A 94 14.09 6.11 20.57
N VAL A 95 15.17 6.84 20.76
CA VAL A 95 16.50 6.26 20.84
C VAL A 95 16.43 5.10 21.84
N ALA A 96 16.98 3.96 21.44
CA ALA A 96 17.10 2.68 22.16
C ALA A 96 16.01 1.61 21.93
N ARG A 97 16.21 0.86 20.85
CA ARG A 97 16.33 -0.60 20.97
C ARG A 97 17.59 -1.03 20.22
N PRO A 98 18.63 -1.55 20.88
CA PRO A 98 19.71 -2.20 20.14
C PRO A 98 19.10 -3.36 19.37
N ALA A 99 19.31 -3.40 18.05
CA ALA A 99 19.01 -4.59 17.29
C ALA A 99 19.75 -5.79 17.92
N PRO A 100 19.16 -6.99 17.97
CA PRO A 100 19.94 -8.19 18.30
C PRO A 100 21.09 -8.23 17.28
N GLN A 101 22.33 -8.18 17.75
CA GLN A 101 23.48 -8.42 16.89
C GLN A 101 23.28 -9.81 16.29
N ALA A 102 22.96 -9.86 15.00
CA ALA A 102 23.11 -11.08 14.23
C ALA A 102 24.59 -11.45 14.36
N ALA A 103 24.86 -12.57 15.02
CA ALA A 103 26.19 -13.14 15.10
C ALA A 103 26.77 -13.15 13.68
N ALA A 104 27.90 -12.49 13.50
CA ALA A 104 28.62 -12.48 12.24
C ALA A 104 29.02 -13.92 11.90
N GLY A 105 28.20 -14.57 11.07
CA GLY A 105 28.56 -15.80 10.38
C GLY A 105 29.42 -15.44 9.18
N ASP A 106 30.56 -16.12 9.04
CA ASP A 106 31.57 -15.91 8.01
C ASP A 106 30.97 -15.76 6.59
N PRO A 107 31.36 -14.73 5.81
CA PRO A 107 30.88 -14.52 4.44
C PRO A 107 31.49 -15.52 3.43
N ALA A 108 32.26 -16.52 3.88
CA ALA A 108 33.02 -17.42 3.01
C ALA A 108 32.26 -18.70 2.59
N ALA A 109 31.11 -19.03 3.19
CA ALA A 109 30.43 -20.31 2.96
C ALA A 109 29.37 -20.32 1.83
N ALA A 110 29.05 -19.18 1.23
CA ALA A 110 28.00 -19.08 0.21
C ALA A 110 28.55 -18.74 -1.19
N ARG A 111 29.54 -19.49 -1.68
CA ARG A 111 29.86 -19.54 -3.11
C ARG A 111 29.07 -20.68 -3.77
N GLY A 112 27.78 -20.44 -3.99
CA GLY A 112 26.99 -21.19 -4.97
C GLY A 112 27.21 -20.59 -6.36
N SER A 113 27.61 -21.41 -7.32
CA SER A 113 27.92 -21.03 -8.71
C SER A 113 26.84 -20.17 -9.35
N ALA A 114 27.14 -18.89 -9.60
CA ALA A 114 26.35 -18.04 -10.47
C ALA A 114 26.83 -18.27 -11.91
N VAL A 115 25.99 -18.92 -12.72
CA VAL A 115 26.09 -18.90 -14.19
C VAL A 115 25.64 -17.50 -14.64
N PRO A 116 26.38 -16.80 -15.52
CA PRO A 116 25.94 -15.51 -16.05
C PRO A 116 24.70 -15.72 -16.93
N GLU A 117 23.56 -15.16 -16.54
CA GLU A 117 22.35 -15.11 -17.37
C GLU A 117 22.53 -13.97 -18.40
N GLU A 118 22.54 -14.30 -19.69
CA GLU A 118 22.59 -13.30 -20.76
C GLU A 118 21.32 -12.42 -20.74
N PRO A 119 21.42 -11.11 -21.07
CA PRO A 119 20.27 -10.22 -21.08
C PRO A 119 19.29 -10.64 -22.19
N SER A 120 18.15 -11.20 -21.78
CA SER A 120 17.05 -11.56 -22.68
C SER A 120 16.58 -10.34 -23.48
N THR A 121 16.70 -10.42 -24.79
CA THR A 121 16.19 -9.42 -25.73
C THR A 121 14.66 -9.39 -25.66
N PHE A 122 14.10 -8.24 -25.27
CA PHE A 122 12.66 -7.98 -25.27
C PHE A 122 12.14 -7.99 -26.71
N SER A 123 11.31 -8.98 -27.05
CA SER A 123 10.56 -8.96 -28.31
C SER A 123 9.24 -8.20 -28.14
N PRO A 124 8.92 -7.23 -29.01
CA PRO A 124 7.63 -6.54 -28.98
C PRO A 124 6.49 -7.49 -29.44
N PRO A 125 5.25 -7.27 -28.97
CA PRO A 125 4.12 -8.11 -29.35
C PRO A 125 3.73 -7.92 -30.82
N ALA A 126 3.29 -9.01 -31.45
CA ALA A 126 2.82 -9.03 -32.83
C ALA A 126 1.62 -8.09 -33.04
N THR A 127 1.70 -7.27 -34.09
CA THR A 127 0.63 -6.39 -34.55
C THR A 127 -0.59 -7.22 -34.98
N PHE A 128 -1.75 -6.95 -34.39
CA PHE A 128 -3.03 -7.57 -34.75
C PHE A 128 -3.62 -6.86 -35.98
N SER A 129 -3.88 -7.60 -37.06
CA SER A 129 -4.68 -7.14 -38.20
C SER A 129 -6.06 -7.81 -38.18
N PRO A 130 -7.17 -7.04 -38.17
CA PRO A 130 -8.52 -7.61 -38.29
C PRO A 130 -8.88 -7.99 -39.75
N PRO A 131 -9.92 -8.82 -39.95
CA PRO A 131 -10.34 -9.35 -41.25
C PRO A 131 -11.00 -8.31 -42.17
#